data_AF-A0A9P5SAH4-F1
#
_entry.id   AF-A0A9P5SAH4-F1
#
_cell.length_a   1.000
_cell.length_b   1.000
_cell.length_c   1.000
_cell.angle_alpha   90.00
_cell.angle_beta   90.00
_cell.angle_gamma   90.00
#
_symmetry.space_group_name_H-M   'P 1'
#
loop_
_entity.id
_entity.type
_entity.pdbx_description
1 polymer ?
#
loop_
_entity_poly.entity_id
_entity_poly.type
_entity_poly.pdbx_seq_one_letter_code
_entity_poly.pdbx_strand_id
1 'polypeptide(L)'
;MLRVTALKPARLATSVSRCINYETRAYLSNTSDDAAKVNEVYKKLGVDLSDSGLKTQAITHKSFAHGSLPTNEKLGYLGRTFLELHVTEQKWDKTKSNKTLRSSVAYSINSEKLAKIARSNGVDEVLRWKAPSSAPGSKVGEDTVLAHTMEAIIGAVYHDKGSKAAREFVTKHIYTY
;
A
#
# COMPACT_ATOMS: atom_id res chain seq x y z
N MET A 1 18.44 -39.92 -28.46
CA MET A 1 18.11 -38.49 -28.61
C MET A 1 16.67 -38.26 -28.15
N LEU A 2 16.44 -37.91 -26.89
CA LEU A 2 15.11 -37.59 -26.37
C LEU A 2 14.87 -36.08 -26.53
N ARG A 3 13.86 -35.71 -27.34
CA ARG A 3 13.42 -34.32 -27.52
C ARG A 3 12.69 -33.87 -26.24
N VAL A 4 13.31 -32.96 -25.50
CA VAL A 4 12.64 -32.21 -24.43
C VAL A 4 11.79 -31.13 -25.10
N THR A 5 10.48 -31.37 -25.21
CA THR A 5 9.52 -30.33 -25.59
C THR A 5 9.39 -29.35 -24.44
N ALA A 6 9.78 -28.09 -24.65
CA ALA A 6 9.59 -27.00 -23.71
C ALA A 6 8.10 -26.84 -23.38
N LEU A 7 7.74 -27.11 -22.12
CA LEU A 7 6.44 -26.75 -21.57
C LEU A 7 6.32 -25.22 -21.58
N LYS A 8 5.34 -24.69 -22.31
CA LYS A 8 4.92 -23.28 -22.20
C LYS A 8 4.65 -22.95 -20.74
N PRO A 9 5.09 -21.79 -20.21
CA PRO A 9 4.72 -21.39 -18.86
C PRO A 9 3.20 -21.22 -18.79
N ALA A 10 2.54 -22.15 -18.11
CA ALA A 10 1.14 -22.02 -17.75
C ALA A 10 0.99 -20.79 -16.85
N ARG A 11 0.09 -19.88 -17.23
CA ARG A 11 -0.26 -18.68 -16.46
C ARG A 11 -0.68 -19.06 -15.04
N LEU A 12 0.22 -18.92 -14.07
CA LEU A 12 -0.07 -18.95 -12.63
C LEU A 12 -0.74 -17.62 -12.20
N ALA A 13 -1.80 -17.22 -12.89
CA ALA A 13 -2.50 -15.97 -12.64
C ALA A 13 -4.01 -16.19 -12.56
N THR A 14 -4.49 -17.04 -11.66
CA THR A 14 -5.94 -17.13 -11.35
C THR A 14 -6.19 -17.95 -10.09
N SER A 15 -5.90 -17.39 -8.92
CA SER A 15 -6.53 -17.86 -7.68
C SER A 15 -6.65 -16.71 -6.66
N VAL A 16 -5.60 -15.90 -6.52
CA VAL A 16 -5.60 -14.78 -5.56
C VAL A 16 -6.47 -13.60 -6.02
N SER A 17 -6.59 -13.35 -7.33
CA SER A 17 -7.36 -12.23 -7.90
C SER A 17 -8.89 -12.38 -7.80
N ARG A 18 -9.43 -13.54 -7.43
CA ARG A 18 -10.89 -13.74 -7.36
C ARG A 18 -11.53 -13.33 -6.04
N CYS A 19 -10.80 -13.37 -4.93
CA CYS A 19 -11.39 -13.14 -3.60
C CYS A 19 -11.61 -11.65 -3.27
N ILE A 20 -11.21 -10.72 -4.15
CA ILE A 20 -11.31 -9.27 -3.90
C ILE A 20 -12.51 -8.65 -4.65
N ASN A 21 -13.10 -9.33 -5.64
CA ASN A 21 -13.87 -8.65 -6.70
C ASN A 21 -15.40 -8.59 -6.58
N TYR A 22 -16.05 -9.29 -5.64
CA TYR A 22 -17.53 -9.32 -5.63
C TYR A 22 -18.14 -8.17 -4.79
N GLU A 23 -17.57 -7.84 -3.63
CA GLU A 23 -18.19 -6.90 -2.69
C GLU A 23 -17.84 -5.42 -2.98
N THR A 24 -16.68 -5.15 -3.56
CA THR A 24 -16.20 -3.79 -3.88
C THR A 24 -16.98 -3.14 -5.02
N ARG A 25 -17.44 -3.94 -6.00
CA ARG A 25 -18.09 -3.46 -7.22
C ARG A 25 -19.48 -2.87 -6.96
N ALA A 26 -20.16 -3.32 -5.91
CA ALA A 26 -21.49 -2.86 -5.51
C ALA A 26 -21.47 -1.56 -4.69
N TYR A 27 -20.33 -1.18 -4.08
CA TYR A 27 -20.22 0.05 -3.27
C TYR A 27 -19.57 1.23 -4.04
N LEU A 28 -18.81 0.94 -5.11
CA LEU A 28 -18.23 1.95 -6.01
C LEU A 28 -19.27 2.72 -6.84
N SER A 29 -20.56 2.34 -6.79
CA SER A 29 -21.61 2.95 -7.62
C SER A 29 -22.15 4.29 -7.09
N ASN A 30 -21.77 4.74 -5.89
CA ASN A 30 -22.46 5.86 -5.23
C ASN A 30 -21.72 7.19 -5.09
N THR A 31 -20.48 7.38 -5.56
CA THR A 31 -19.87 8.73 -5.62
C THR A 31 -18.83 8.84 -6.76
N SER A 32 -19.24 9.40 -7.90
CA SER A 32 -18.33 9.71 -9.04
C SER A 32 -17.18 10.64 -8.63
N ASP A 33 -17.44 11.54 -7.69
CA ASP A 33 -16.49 12.58 -7.25
C ASP A 33 -15.36 12.01 -6.38
N ASP A 34 -15.63 10.94 -5.61
CA ASP A 34 -14.61 10.29 -4.80
C ASP A 34 -13.63 9.50 -5.67
N ALA A 35 -14.11 8.87 -6.74
CA ALA A 35 -13.26 8.14 -7.68
C ALA A 35 -12.29 9.08 -8.41
N ALA A 36 -12.72 10.28 -8.78
CA ALA A 36 -11.88 11.29 -9.42
C ALA A 36 -10.74 11.75 -8.49
N LYS A 37 -11.06 12.09 -7.24
CA LYS A 37 -10.05 12.49 -6.23
C LYS A 37 -9.05 11.38 -5.94
N VAL A 38 -9.54 10.15 -5.80
CA VAL A 38 -8.67 8.97 -5.61
C VAL A 38 -7.70 8.84 -6.78
N ASN A 39 -8.19 8.93 -8.03
CA ASN A 39 -7.33 8.87 -9.20
C ASN A 39 -6.29 10.00 -9.24
N GLU A 40 -6.64 11.21 -8.80
CA GLU A 40 -5.70 12.33 -8.69
C GLU A 40 -4.57 12.03 -7.69
N VAL A 41 -4.90 11.51 -6.51
CA VAL A 41 -3.92 11.10 -5.48
C VAL A 41 -2.98 10.02 -6.02
N TYR A 42 -3.52 9.00 -6.69
CA TYR A 42 -2.69 7.94 -7.31
C TYR A 42 -1.79 8.49 -8.43
N LYS A 43 -2.28 9.49 -9.18
CA LYS A 43 -1.46 10.21 -10.18
C LYS A 43 -0.32 11.01 -9.51
N LYS A 44 -0.57 11.69 -8.39
CA LYS A 44 0.46 12.38 -7.58
C LYS A 44 1.51 11.39 -7.06
N LEU A 45 1.07 10.23 -6.57
CA LEU A 45 1.94 9.12 -6.17
C LEU A 45 2.76 8.54 -7.34
N GLY A 46 2.35 8.79 -8.59
CA GLY A 46 3.01 8.30 -9.80
C GLY A 46 2.74 6.82 -10.06
N VAL A 47 1.59 6.31 -9.61
CA VAL A 47 1.18 4.91 -9.78
C VAL A 47 -0.18 4.87 -10.43
N ASP A 48 -0.29 4.07 -11.48
CA ASP A 48 -1.59 3.75 -12.08
C ASP A 48 -1.95 2.28 -11.87
N LEU A 49 -2.73 1.96 -10.83
CA LEU A 49 -3.21 0.60 -10.58
C LEU A 49 -4.31 0.23 -11.58
N SER A 50 -4.28 -1.02 -12.07
CA SER A 50 -5.18 -1.52 -13.10
C SER A 50 -6.64 -1.62 -12.65
N ASP A 51 -6.86 -1.83 -11.35
CA ASP A 51 -8.18 -1.98 -10.74
C ASP A 51 -8.53 -0.80 -9.81
N SER A 52 -9.65 -0.13 -10.09
CA SER A 52 -10.17 0.95 -9.23
C SER A 52 -10.61 0.43 -7.85
N GLY A 53 -11.10 -0.82 -7.78
CA GLY A 53 -11.42 -1.48 -6.51
C GLY A 53 -10.20 -1.62 -5.62
N LEU A 54 -9.04 -1.96 -6.20
CA LEU A 54 -7.78 -2.04 -5.48
C LEU A 54 -7.31 -0.68 -4.96
N LYS A 55 -7.47 0.40 -5.76
CA LYS A 55 -7.16 1.78 -5.33
C LYS A 55 -7.97 2.15 -4.09
N THR A 56 -9.27 1.86 -4.11
CA THR A 56 -10.19 2.11 -3.02
C THR A 56 -9.94 1.22 -1.80
N GLN A 57 -9.64 -0.06 -2.01
CA GLN A 57 -9.34 -0.98 -0.92
C GLN A 57 -8.11 -0.51 -0.13
N ALA A 58 -7.03 -0.11 -0.81
CA ALA A 58 -5.79 0.32 -0.15
C ALA A 58 -5.98 1.54 0.78
N ILE A 59 -6.92 2.43 0.47
CA ILE A 59 -7.24 3.63 1.26
C ILE A 59 -8.38 3.41 2.27
N THR A 60 -8.91 2.19 2.39
CA THR A 60 -10.03 1.87 3.29
C THR A 60 -9.54 1.18 4.55
N HIS A 61 -9.56 1.92 5.66
CA HIS A 61 -9.22 1.39 6.98
C HIS A 61 -10.39 0.56 7.56
N LYS A 62 -10.09 -0.43 8.41
CA LYS A 62 -11.12 -1.28 9.05
C LYS A 62 -12.15 -0.54 9.91
N SER A 63 -11.83 0.67 10.38
CA SER A 63 -12.79 1.48 11.15
C SER A 63 -13.87 2.13 10.26
N PHE A 64 -13.69 2.11 8.93
CA PHE A 64 -14.67 2.59 7.98
C PHE A 64 -15.78 1.56 7.74
N ALA A 65 -17.03 2.02 7.64
CA ALA A 65 -18.21 1.18 7.38
C ALA A 65 -18.30 -0.09 8.25
N HIS A 66 -17.79 -0.04 9.48
CA HIS A 66 -17.70 -1.19 10.39
C HIS A 66 -16.99 -2.43 9.80
N GLY A 67 -16.07 -2.25 8.84
CA GLY A 67 -15.35 -3.35 8.20
C GLY A 67 -16.19 -4.17 7.22
N SER A 68 -17.38 -3.70 6.83
CA SER A 68 -18.26 -4.37 5.85
C SER A 68 -17.72 -4.31 4.41
N LEU A 69 -16.66 -3.53 4.18
CA LEU A 69 -15.98 -3.43 2.89
C LEU A 69 -14.60 -4.09 2.97
N PRO A 70 -14.03 -4.52 1.83
CA PRO A 70 -12.64 -4.95 1.76
C PRO A 70 -11.71 -3.90 2.37
N THR A 71 -11.01 -4.28 3.43
CA THR A 71 -10.10 -3.40 4.16
C THR A 71 -8.69 -3.47 3.59
N ASN A 72 -7.87 -2.48 3.95
CA ASN A 72 -6.49 -2.38 3.56
C ASN A 72 -5.53 -3.30 4.35
N GLU A 73 -6.00 -4.08 5.33
CA GLU A 73 -5.12 -4.82 6.25
C GLU A 73 -4.22 -5.85 5.55
N LYS A 74 -4.76 -6.62 4.59
CA LYS A 74 -3.97 -7.61 3.83
C LYS A 74 -2.91 -6.95 2.95
N LEU A 75 -3.29 -5.84 2.31
CA LEU A 75 -2.38 -5.05 1.48
C LEU A 75 -1.31 -4.38 2.35
N GLY A 76 -1.70 -3.86 3.51
CA GLY A 76 -0.82 -3.24 4.50
C GLY A 76 0.23 -4.21 5.00
N TYR A 77 -0.16 -5.44 5.35
CA TYR A 77 0.77 -6.49 5.72
C TYR A 77 1.77 -6.81 4.59
N LEU A 78 1.27 -7.04 3.37
CA LEU A 78 2.12 -7.31 2.20
C LEU A 78 3.12 -6.18 1.94
N GLY A 79 2.64 -4.93 1.97
CA GLY A 79 3.46 -3.76 1.73
C GLY A 79 4.49 -3.52 2.82
N ARG A 80 4.13 -3.70 4.10
CA ARG A 80 5.08 -3.61 5.23
C ARG A 80 6.18 -4.64 5.09
N THR A 81 5.83 -5.91 4.87
CA THR A 81 6.82 -6.99 4.73
C THR A 81 7.76 -6.72 3.55
N PHE A 82 7.23 -6.26 2.42
CA PHE A 82 8.04 -5.89 1.27
C PHE A 82 8.95 -4.68 1.57
N LEU A 83 8.42 -3.64 2.21
CA LEU A 83 9.16 -2.44 2.57
C LEU A 83 10.32 -2.76 3.52
N GLU A 84 10.07 -3.55 4.57
CA GLU A 84 11.09 -4.03 5.51
C GLU A 84 12.20 -4.79 4.79
N LEU A 85 11.84 -5.74 3.90
CA LEU A 85 12.81 -6.48 3.11
C LEU A 85 13.66 -5.55 2.24
N HIS A 86 13.02 -4.67 1.47
CA HIS A 86 13.72 -3.80 0.54
C HIS A 86 14.65 -2.81 1.26
N VAL A 87 14.21 -2.23 2.38
CA VAL A 87 15.07 -1.34 3.18
C VAL A 87 16.24 -2.10 3.81
N THR A 88 16.01 -3.36 4.20
CA THR A 88 17.08 -4.24 4.68
C THR A 88 18.10 -4.52 3.57
N GLU A 89 17.67 -4.89 2.37
CA GLU A 89 18.53 -5.08 1.18
C GLU A 89 19.39 -3.83 0.92
N GLN A 90 18.78 -2.64 0.96
CA GLN A 90 19.47 -1.37 0.70
C GLN A 90 20.53 -1.01 1.74
N LYS A 91 20.41 -1.54 2.96
CA LYS A 91 21.29 -1.23 4.08
C LYS A 91 22.32 -2.30 4.36
N TRP A 92 22.13 -3.52 3.84
CA TRP A 92 22.96 -4.70 4.10
C TRP A 92 24.47 -4.39 4.11
N ASP A 93 24.99 -3.83 3.01
CA ASP A 93 26.42 -3.52 2.86
C ASP A 93 26.83 -2.12 3.35
N LYS A 94 25.86 -1.27 3.68
CA LYS A 94 26.10 0.15 4.05
C LYS A 94 26.22 0.36 5.56
N THR A 95 25.83 -0.62 6.36
CA THR A 95 25.93 -0.56 7.83
C THR A 95 27.38 -0.70 8.30
N LYS A 96 28.15 0.39 8.24
CA LYS A 96 29.44 0.57 8.95
C LYS A 96 29.27 1.20 10.34
N SER A 97 28.03 1.37 10.79
CA SER A 97 27.63 2.11 11.99
C SER A 97 27.61 1.20 13.24
N ASN A 98 27.83 1.78 14.42
CA ASN A 98 27.59 1.13 15.73
C ASN A 98 26.12 0.71 15.97
N LYS A 99 25.18 1.12 15.10
CA LYS A 99 23.76 0.74 15.18
C LYS A 99 23.52 -0.61 14.50
N THR A 100 22.70 -1.45 15.12
CA THR A 100 22.24 -2.70 14.50
C THR A 100 21.50 -2.44 13.19
N LEU A 101 21.59 -3.38 12.23
CA LEU A 101 20.83 -3.32 10.97
C LEU A 101 19.34 -3.10 11.24
N ARG A 102 18.76 -3.82 12.21
CA ARG A 102 17.36 -3.68 12.63
C ARG A 102 17.01 -2.26 13.05
N SER A 103 17.81 -1.63 13.92
CA SER A 103 17.60 -0.25 14.36
C SER A 103 17.70 0.74 13.20
N SER A 104 18.62 0.49 12.28
CA SER A 104 18.77 1.32 11.08
C SER A 104 17.54 1.21 10.17
N VAL A 105 17.05 -0.02 9.92
CA VAL A 105 15.83 -0.25 9.13
C VAL A 105 14.64 0.46 9.78
N ALA A 106 14.37 0.22 11.06
CA ALA A 106 13.26 0.84 11.78
C ALA A 106 13.29 2.38 11.72
N TYR A 107 14.48 2.99 11.77
CA TYR A 107 14.62 4.45 11.63
C TYR A 107 14.25 4.97 10.24
N SER A 108 14.45 4.17 9.18
CA SER A 108 14.08 4.55 7.81
C SER A 108 12.58 4.48 7.56
N ILE A 109 11.87 3.55 8.22
CA ILE A 109 10.47 3.25 7.92
C ILE A 109 9.56 3.41 9.15
N ASN A 110 9.67 4.54 9.84
CA ASN A 110 8.81 4.83 10.99
C ASN A 110 7.47 5.44 10.56
N SER A 111 6.45 5.28 11.42
CA SER A 111 5.08 5.73 11.13
C SER A 111 4.99 7.23 10.86
N GLU A 112 5.76 8.07 11.56
CA GLU A 112 5.76 9.52 11.36
C GLU A 112 6.21 9.90 9.94
N LYS A 113 7.30 9.29 9.46
CA LYS A 113 7.81 9.47 8.09
C LYS A 113 6.79 9.01 7.06
N LEU A 114 6.21 7.83 7.24
CA LEU A 114 5.20 7.29 6.31
C LEU A 114 3.94 8.15 6.28
N ALA A 115 3.46 8.63 7.43
CA ALA A 115 2.33 9.55 7.52
C ALA A 115 2.62 10.88 6.82
N LYS A 116 3.83 11.44 7.01
CA LYS A 116 4.27 12.67 6.34
C LYS A 116 4.30 12.50 4.82
N ILE A 117 4.83 11.38 4.33
CA ILE A 117 4.85 11.06 2.89
C ILE A 117 3.42 10.93 2.37
N ALA A 118 2.55 10.21 3.08
CA ALA A 118 1.14 10.08 2.73
C ALA A 118 0.45 11.45 2.56
N ARG A 119 0.62 12.36 3.54
CA ARG A 119 0.08 13.73 3.48
C ARG A 119 0.65 14.56 2.35
N SER A 120 1.96 14.48 2.12
CA SER A 120 2.60 15.23 1.01
C SER A 120 2.06 14.82 -0.37
N ASN A 121 1.46 13.62 -0.48
CA ASN A 121 0.84 13.12 -1.69
C ASN A 121 -0.70 13.26 -1.69
N GLY A 122 -1.30 13.87 -0.65
CA GLY A 122 -2.75 14.07 -0.52
C GLY A 122 -3.54 12.81 -0.15
N VAL A 123 -2.89 11.79 0.41
CA VAL A 123 -3.57 10.53 0.81
C VAL A 123 -4.60 10.76 1.92
N ASP A 124 -4.37 11.76 2.78
CA ASP A 124 -5.30 12.17 3.84
C ASP A 124 -6.63 12.71 3.31
N GLU A 125 -6.65 13.30 2.12
CA GLU A 125 -7.87 13.84 1.49
C GLU A 125 -8.83 12.74 1.02
N VAL A 126 -8.31 11.54 0.76
CA VAL A 126 -9.07 10.39 0.23
C VAL A 126 -9.15 9.24 1.22
N LEU A 127 -8.53 9.37 2.39
CA LEU A 127 -8.49 8.33 3.42
C LEU A 127 -9.89 8.02 3.95
N ARG A 128 -10.29 6.75 3.86
CA ARG A 128 -11.57 6.27 4.40
C ARG A 128 -11.35 5.66 5.76
N TRP A 129 -11.60 6.44 6.80
CA TRP A 129 -11.50 6.00 8.19
C TRP A 129 -12.50 6.73 9.09
N LYS A 130 -12.72 6.19 10.29
CA LYS A 130 -13.49 6.82 11.35
C LYS A 130 -12.59 7.08 12.55
N ALA A 131 -12.62 8.33 13.04
CA ALA A 131 -11.94 8.75 14.27
C ALA A 131 -12.50 8.00 15.50
N PRO A 132 -11.69 7.79 16.55
CA PRO A 132 -12.14 7.12 17.77
C PRO A 132 -13.32 7.85 18.42
N SER A 133 -14.28 7.09 18.96
CA SER A 133 -15.50 7.62 19.58
C SER A 133 -15.24 8.49 20.81
N SER A 134 -14.11 8.30 21.47
CA SER A 134 -13.66 9.11 22.61
C SER A 134 -13.18 10.51 22.22
N ALA A 135 -12.93 10.77 20.93
CA ALA A 135 -12.45 12.05 20.44
C ALA A 135 -13.02 12.33 19.02
N PRO A 136 -14.34 12.50 18.89
CA PRO A 136 -15.00 12.74 17.60
C PRO A 136 -14.48 14.02 16.96
N GLY A 137 -14.07 13.94 15.69
CA GLY A 137 -13.50 15.07 14.95
C GLY A 137 -12.01 15.34 15.22
N SER A 138 -11.37 14.58 16.11
CA SER A 138 -9.93 14.70 16.35
C SER A 138 -9.11 13.96 15.28
N LYS A 139 -7.91 14.46 14.99
CA LYS A 139 -6.89 13.76 14.18
C LYS A 139 -6.07 12.75 14.99
N VAL A 140 -6.50 12.42 16.20
CA VAL A 140 -5.77 11.51 17.09
C VAL A 140 -5.75 10.12 16.47
N GLY A 141 -4.54 9.60 16.23
CA GLY A 141 -4.31 8.32 15.58
C GLY A 141 -4.34 8.35 14.05
N GLU A 142 -4.60 9.51 13.43
CA GLU A 142 -4.61 9.67 11.97
C GLU A 142 -3.25 9.33 11.37
N ASP A 143 -2.13 9.74 11.99
CA ASP A 143 -0.78 9.41 11.53
C ASP A 143 -0.55 7.90 11.43
N THR A 144 -1.01 7.14 12.42
CA THR A 144 -0.91 5.68 12.41
C THR A 144 -1.71 5.08 11.27
N VAL A 145 -2.92 5.60 11.02
CA VAL A 145 -3.78 5.13 9.94
C VAL A 145 -3.20 5.50 8.57
N LEU A 146 -2.65 6.71 8.42
CA LEU A 146 -1.99 7.17 7.21
C LEU A 146 -0.73 6.36 6.91
N ALA A 147 0.09 6.09 7.92
CA ALA A 147 1.27 5.24 7.77
C ALA A 147 0.89 3.85 7.27
N HIS A 148 -0.11 3.21 7.90
CA HIS A 148 -0.60 1.90 7.49
C HIS A 148 -1.25 1.93 6.10
N THR A 149 -1.91 3.03 5.75
CA THR A 149 -2.46 3.24 4.40
C THR A 149 -1.34 3.35 3.36
N MET A 150 -0.24 4.02 3.68
CA MET A 150 0.92 4.09 2.80
C MET A 150 1.56 2.70 2.60
N GLU A 151 1.65 1.89 3.65
CA GLU A 151 2.05 0.48 3.54
C GLU A 151 1.09 -0.28 2.63
N ALA A 152 -0.22 -0.08 2.77
CA ALA A 152 -1.21 -0.73 1.93
C ALA A 152 -1.13 -0.31 0.45
N ILE A 153 -0.83 0.95 0.16
CA ILE A 153 -0.58 1.42 -1.21
C ILE A 153 0.65 0.72 -1.80
N ILE A 154 1.74 0.57 -1.03
CA ILE A 154 2.92 -0.20 -1.46
C ILE A 154 2.53 -1.65 -1.75
N GLY A 155 1.73 -2.26 -0.87
CA GLY A 155 1.20 -3.61 -1.07
C GLY A 155 0.32 -3.74 -2.32
N ALA A 156 -0.50 -2.73 -2.61
CA ALA A 156 -1.33 -2.68 -3.82
C ALA A 156 -0.47 -2.58 -5.09
N VAL A 157 0.58 -1.75 -5.09
CA VAL A 157 1.56 -1.68 -6.19
C VAL A 157 2.23 -3.03 -6.40
N TYR A 158 2.67 -3.68 -5.32
CA TYR A 158 3.28 -5.00 -5.39
C TYR A 158 2.31 -6.04 -5.94
N HIS A 159 1.06 -6.03 -5.48
CA HIS A 159 0.04 -6.99 -5.88
C HIS A 159 -0.33 -6.86 -7.37
N ASP A 160 -0.50 -5.63 -7.87
CA ASP A 160 -0.93 -5.36 -9.24
C ASP A 160 0.23 -5.41 -10.24
N LYS A 161 1.39 -4.84 -9.89
CA LYS A 161 2.51 -4.61 -10.82
C LYS A 161 3.78 -5.41 -10.51
N GLY A 162 3.81 -6.13 -9.39
CA GLY A 162 4.93 -6.96 -8.97
C GLY A 162 6.07 -6.19 -8.29
N SER A 163 7.11 -6.95 -7.90
CA SER A 163 8.19 -6.47 -7.05
C SER A 163 9.02 -5.34 -7.66
N LYS A 164 9.26 -5.35 -8.98
CA LYS A 164 10.06 -4.32 -9.66
C LYS A 164 9.42 -2.94 -9.52
N ALA A 165 8.14 -2.81 -9.86
CA ALA A 165 7.41 -1.55 -9.74
C ALA A 165 7.33 -1.08 -8.28
N ALA A 166 7.14 -2.01 -7.34
CA ALA A 166 7.13 -1.68 -5.92
C ALA A 166 8.49 -1.16 -5.42
N ARG A 167 9.61 -1.70 -5.91
CA ARG A 167 10.96 -1.19 -5.58
C ARG A 167 11.17 0.23 -6.09
N GLU A 168 10.79 0.50 -7.33
CA GLU A 168 10.88 1.83 -7.95
C GLU A 168 10.04 2.85 -7.17
N PHE A 169 8.82 2.46 -6.80
CA PHE A 169 7.91 3.27 -5.98
C PHE A 169 8.51 3.59 -4.60
N VAL A 170 8.99 2.59 -3.88
CA VAL A 170 9.62 2.77 -2.56
C VAL A 170 10.88 3.63 -2.68
N THR A 171 11.71 3.40 -3.70
CA THR A 171 12.93 4.18 -3.93
C THR A 171 12.61 5.68 -4.09
N LYS A 172 11.58 6.00 -4.89
CA LYS A 172 11.15 7.37 -5.18
C LYS A 172 10.59 8.10 -3.95
N HIS A 173 9.89 7.41 -3.06
CA HIS A 173 9.15 8.07 -1.97
C HIS A 173 9.84 7.97 -0.61
N ILE A 174 10.52 6.86 -0.29
CA ILE A 174 11.09 6.60 1.04
C ILE A 174 12.52 7.16 1.19
N TYR A 175 13.28 7.23 0.10
CA TYR A 175 14.70 7.64 0.15
C TYR A 175 14.96 9.07 -0.32
N THR A 176 13.92 9.78 -0.79
CA THR A 176 14.03 11.17 -1.23
C THR A 176 13.89 12.18 -0.07
N TYR A 177 13.78 11.71 1.18
CA TYR A 177 13.67 12.50 2.40
C TYR A 177 14.76 12.21 3.43
#